data_AF-A0A537XCW8-F1
#
_entry.id   AF-A0A537XCW8-F1
#
_cell.length_a   1.000
_cell.length_b   1.000
_cell.length_c   1.000
_cell.angle_alpha   90.00
_cell.angle_beta   90.00
_cell.angle_gamma   90.00
#
_symmetry.space_group_name_H-M   'P 1'
#
loop_
_entity.id
_entity.type
_entity.pdbx_description
1 polymer ?
#
loop_
_entity_poly.entity_id
_entity_poly.type
_entity_poly.pdbx_seq_one_letter_code
_entity_poly.pdbx_strand_id
1 'polypeptide(L)'
;MTRPPARARAAAGVPALAWTLVAAGGGCGHGSPGSGQPAPRGTVRLPPSYQPRSIGRGPAFRPPPLGAAARAGRPIRALGGADLRCGPLSRTRFAAHVELFAHGRVVAIPAGIGVAPPLRRDGARVLGGRCSYPLRSSEPTGVIEVSGGGGRPVLGDLFAVWGQPLSLARLAGFAAGPGGVRAYVDGHRHAGDPRRVALSPHAQIVLEVGGFVPPHPVYRFPPGR
;
A
#
# COMPACT_ATOMS: atom_id res chain seq x y z
N MET A 1 -10.84 13.94 50.50
CA MET A 1 -12.11 14.42 51.08
C MET A 1 -12.76 15.26 49.98
N THR A 2 -13.86 14.93 49.30
CA THR A 2 -15.09 14.21 49.65
C THR A 2 -15.80 13.78 48.34
N ARG A 3 -16.01 12.46 48.14
CA ARG A 3 -17.17 11.87 47.42
C ARG A 3 -18.35 11.87 48.42
N PRO A 4 -19.66 11.86 48.06
CA PRO A 4 -20.35 10.82 47.26
C PRO A 4 -21.65 11.38 46.57
N PRO A 5 -22.77 10.65 46.29
CA PRO A 5 -23.01 9.21 46.28
C PRO A 5 -23.65 8.64 45.00
N ALA A 6 -23.41 7.34 44.83
CA ALA A 6 -24.15 6.42 43.96
C ALA A 6 -25.58 6.21 44.47
N ARG A 7 -26.53 5.99 43.54
CA ARG A 7 -27.83 5.39 43.86
C ARG A 7 -27.93 4.00 43.25
N ALA A 8 -28.31 3.07 44.11
CA ALA A 8 -28.42 1.65 43.86
C ALA A 8 -29.84 1.26 43.42
N ARG A 9 -29.88 0.24 42.56
CA ARG A 9 -30.77 -0.93 42.51
C ARG A 9 -32.28 -0.73 42.75
N ALA A 10 -33.06 -1.20 41.77
CA ALA A 10 -34.26 -1.97 42.06
C ALA A 10 -34.38 -3.12 41.05
N ALA A 11 -34.26 -4.34 41.56
CA ALA A 11 -34.71 -5.56 40.89
C ALA A 11 -36.21 -5.71 41.17
N ALA A 12 -36.98 -6.16 40.19
CA ALA A 12 -38.34 -6.64 40.41
C ALA A 12 -38.55 -7.86 39.52
N GLY A 13 -38.87 -8.98 40.17
CA GLY A 13 -39.11 -10.27 39.55
C GLY A 13 -40.52 -10.41 39.00
N VAL A 14 -40.58 -11.31 38.01
CA VAL A 14 -41.66 -12.16 37.50
C VAL A 14 -42.98 -12.19 38.31
N PRO A 15 -44.12 -12.18 37.60
CA PRO A 15 -45.06 -13.28 37.78
C PRO A 15 -45.40 -13.97 36.45
N ALA A 16 -45.49 -15.30 36.52
CA ALA A 16 -45.99 -16.16 35.47
C ALA A 16 -47.50 -15.99 35.33
N LEU A 17 -47.99 -15.88 34.10
CA LEU A 17 -49.40 -16.02 33.74
C LEU A 17 -49.48 -16.93 32.51
N ALA A 18 -49.82 -18.19 32.76
CA ALA A 18 -50.19 -19.17 31.76
C ALA A 18 -51.66 -18.97 31.39
N TRP A 19 -51.96 -18.67 30.13
CA TRP A 19 -53.32 -18.77 29.59
C TRP A 19 -53.30 -19.25 28.14
N THR A 20 -53.79 -20.49 28.00
CA THR A 20 -54.68 -21.02 26.96
C THR A 20 -54.38 -20.79 25.48
N LEU A 21 -54.08 -21.92 24.82
CA LEU A 21 -54.30 -22.19 23.40
C LEU A 21 -55.76 -21.94 23.01
N VAL A 22 -55.98 -21.06 22.02
CA VAL A 22 -57.16 -21.07 21.16
C VAL A 22 -56.66 -21.10 19.72
N ALA A 23 -56.91 -22.22 19.04
CA ALA A 23 -56.71 -22.39 17.62
C ALA A 23 -58.03 -22.06 16.89
N ALA A 24 -57.99 -21.14 15.93
CA ALA A 24 -58.85 -21.15 14.75
C ALA A 24 -58.47 -20.01 13.78
N GLY A 25 -58.37 -20.34 12.49
CA GLY A 25 -58.82 -19.44 11.43
C GLY A 25 -57.76 -18.91 10.46
N GLY A 26 -57.64 -19.58 9.31
CA GLY A 26 -57.57 -18.94 7.98
C GLY A 26 -56.41 -17.96 7.69
N GLY A 27 -55.27 -18.50 7.26
CA GLY A 27 -54.20 -17.70 6.62
C GLY A 27 -54.16 -17.91 5.11
N CYS A 28 -54.54 -16.88 4.35
CA CYS A 28 -54.38 -16.81 2.90
C CYS A 28 -52.89 -16.90 2.49
N GLY A 29 -52.56 -17.84 1.61
CA GLY A 29 -51.21 -18.01 1.08
C GLY A 29 -50.73 -16.78 0.31
N HIS A 30 -49.74 -16.09 0.88
CA HIS A 30 -48.90 -15.13 0.16
C HIS A 30 -47.62 -15.85 -0.25
N GLY A 31 -47.43 -16.03 -1.56
CA GLY A 31 -46.19 -16.56 -2.13
C GLY A 31 -45.01 -15.68 -1.72
N SER A 32 -44.09 -16.25 -0.95
CA SER A 32 -42.80 -15.61 -0.68
C SER A 32 -41.98 -15.61 -1.98
N PRO A 33 -41.49 -14.45 -2.45
CA PRO A 33 -40.53 -14.45 -3.54
C PRO A 33 -39.26 -15.13 -3.04
N GLY A 34 -38.84 -16.17 -3.77
CA GLY A 34 -37.62 -16.91 -3.47
C GLY A 34 -36.45 -15.96 -3.34
N SER A 35 -35.98 -15.79 -2.11
CA SER A 35 -34.68 -15.21 -1.81
C SER A 35 -33.62 -16.15 -2.39
N GLY A 36 -33.29 -15.97 -3.67
CA GLY A 36 -32.13 -16.58 -4.28
C GLY A 36 -30.92 -16.21 -3.43
N GLN A 37 -30.36 -17.19 -2.74
CA GLN A 37 -29.05 -17.04 -2.11
C GLN A 37 -28.08 -16.55 -3.17
N PRO A 38 -27.33 -15.46 -2.93
CA PRO A 38 -26.23 -15.11 -3.79
C PRO A 38 -25.33 -16.35 -3.90
N ALA A 39 -25.09 -16.81 -5.12
CA ALA A 39 -24.21 -17.95 -5.36
C ALA A 39 -22.91 -17.74 -4.58
N PRO A 40 -22.38 -18.76 -3.88
CA PRO A 40 -21.14 -18.63 -3.15
C PRO A 40 -20.08 -18.12 -4.12
N ARG A 41 -19.51 -16.95 -3.80
CA ARG A 41 -18.40 -16.37 -4.58
C ARG A 41 -17.36 -17.46 -4.74
N GLY A 42 -17.15 -17.90 -5.98
CA GLY A 42 -16.27 -19.04 -6.27
C GLY A 42 -14.96 -18.89 -5.53
N THR A 43 -14.54 -19.95 -4.85
CA THR A 43 -13.23 -19.98 -4.19
C THR A 43 -12.16 -19.78 -5.27
N VAL A 44 -11.54 -18.61 -5.31
CA VAL A 44 -10.39 -18.35 -6.18
C VAL A 44 -9.29 -19.31 -5.75
N ARG A 45 -9.09 -20.39 -6.50
CA ARG A 45 -8.00 -21.33 -6.27
C ARG A 45 -6.72 -20.69 -6.76
N LEU A 46 -5.86 -20.32 -5.82
CA LEU A 46 -4.53 -19.79 -6.14
C LEU A 46 -3.70 -20.89 -6.85
N PRO A 47 -2.87 -20.52 -7.83
CA PRO A 47 -2.02 -21.48 -8.51
C PRO A 47 -1.05 -22.13 -7.51
N PRO A 48 -0.64 -23.40 -7.74
CA PRO A 48 0.29 -24.11 -6.83
C PRO A 48 1.63 -23.40 -6.60
N SER A 49 2.03 -22.52 -7.51
CA SER A 49 3.25 -21.71 -7.43
C SER A 49 3.11 -20.44 -6.58
N TYR A 50 1.90 -20.11 -6.10
CA TYR A 50 1.68 -18.93 -5.27
C TYR A 50 2.28 -19.12 -3.87
N GLN A 51 3.33 -18.36 -3.57
CA GLN A 51 3.92 -18.33 -2.23
C GLN A 51 3.63 -16.96 -1.58
N PRO A 52 2.69 -16.87 -0.63
CA PRO A 52 2.46 -15.62 0.08
C PRO A 52 3.71 -15.22 0.85
N ARG A 53 4.22 -14.02 0.59
CA ARG A 53 5.36 -13.45 1.32
C ARG A 53 4.84 -12.51 2.40
N SER A 54 5.21 -12.79 3.64
CA SER A 54 4.91 -11.87 4.75
C SER A 54 5.86 -10.67 4.73
N ILE A 55 5.39 -9.53 5.25
CA ILE A 55 6.27 -8.41 5.63
C ILE A 55 7.27 -8.88 6.69
N GLY A 56 8.53 -8.47 6.56
CA GLY A 56 9.55 -8.78 7.56
C GLY A 56 9.31 -8.07 8.90
N ARG A 57 10.07 -8.44 9.92
CA ARG A 57 9.93 -7.88 11.27
C ARG A 57 10.95 -6.76 11.50
N GLY A 58 10.53 -5.71 12.19
CA GLY A 58 11.39 -4.59 12.58
C GLY A 58 11.32 -3.37 11.65
N PRO A 59 12.01 -2.28 12.03
CA PRO A 59 11.90 -0.97 11.37
C PRO A 59 12.47 -0.96 9.95
N ALA A 60 13.48 -1.78 9.65
CA ALA A 60 14.06 -1.86 8.31
C ALA A 60 13.05 -2.36 7.26
N PHE A 61 12.07 -3.18 7.65
CA PHE A 61 10.98 -3.65 6.78
C PHE A 61 9.78 -2.70 6.70
N ARG A 62 9.78 -1.62 7.50
CA ARG A 62 8.75 -0.57 7.51
C ARG A 62 9.40 0.81 7.45
N PRO A 63 10.13 1.13 6.36
CA PRO A 63 10.80 2.42 6.22
C PRO A 63 9.80 3.58 6.35
N PRO A 64 10.21 4.71 6.95
CA PRO A 64 9.36 5.89 7.05
C PRO A 64 9.04 6.43 5.65
N PRO A 65 7.87 7.06 5.44
CA PRO A 65 7.45 7.51 4.11
C PRO A 65 8.26 8.69 3.56
N LEU A 66 8.98 9.42 4.40
CA LEU A 66 9.72 10.63 4.00
C LEU A 66 11.04 10.76 4.74
N GLY A 67 12.09 11.08 3.99
CA GLY A 67 13.32 11.68 4.48
C GLY A 67 13.16 13.17 4.81
N ALA A 68 14.21 13.78 5.38
CA ALA A 68 14.18 15.16 5.85
C ALA A 68 13.95 16.19 4.72
N ALA A 69 14.59 16.01 3.56
CA ALA A 69 14.45 16.93 2.43
C ALA A 69 13.00 17.00 1.91
N ALA A 70 12.39 15.83 1.67
CA ALA A 70 11.01 15.74 1.21
C ALA A 70 10.00 16.25 2.25
N ARG A 71 10.23 15.98 3.54
CA ARG A 71 9.41 16.54 4.64
C ARG A 71 9.44 18.07 4.66
N ALA A 72 10.60 18.66 4.40
CA ALA A 72 10.78 20.11 4.30
C ALA A 72 10.30 20.69 2.97
N GLY A 73 10.02 19.87 1.95
CA GLY A 73 9.66 20.33 0.60
C GLY A 73 10.84 20.96 -0.16
N ARG A 74 12.08 20.61 0.19
CA ARG A 74 13.30 21.13 -0.46
C ARG A 74 13.49 20.52 -1.86
N PRO A 75 14.12 21.21 -2.81
CA PRO A 75 14.52 20.58 -4.07
C PRO A 75 15.35 19.31 -3.81
N ILE A 76 15.08 18.25 -4.59
CA ILE A 76 15.80 16.97 -4.50
C ILE A 76 16.45 16.71 -5.84
N ARG A 77 17.77 16.52 -5.84
CA ARG A 77 18.52 16.30 -7.07
C ARG A 77 18.12 14.96 -7.70
N ALA A 78 17.52 14.97 -8.89
CA ALA A 78 17.27 13.74 -9.65
C ALA A 78 18.59 13.12 -10.09
N LEU A 79 18.60 11.83 -10.39
CA LEU A 79 19.78 11.15 -10.94
C LEU A 79 20.18 11.76 -12.30
N GLY A 80 19.19 12.18 -13.09
CA GLY A 80 19.37 12.63 -14.48
C GLY A 80 19.82 14.08 -14.67
N GLY A 81 19.88 14.93 -13.64
CA GLY A 81 20.33 16.32 -13.83
C GLY A 81 19.47 17.38 -13.14
N ALA A 82 18.16 17.28 -13.37
CA ALA A 82 17.22 18.31 -12.93
C ALA A 82 16.77 18.08 -11.49
N ASP A 83 16.46 19.15 -10.78
CA ASP A 83 15.86 19.05 -9.45
C ASP A 83 14.39 18.65 -9.53
N LEU A 84 14.00 17.70 -8.69
CA LEU A 84 12.63 17.36 -8.37
C LEU A 84 12.13 18.38 -7.36
N ARG A 85 11.15 19.19 -7.76
CA ARG A 85 10.58 20.24 -6.92
C ARG A 85 9.29 19.77 -6.25
N CYS A 86 9.08 20.22 -5.02
CA CYS A 86 7.81 20.07 -4.33
C CYS A 86 6.90 21.23 -4.76
N GLY A 87 5.75 20.93 -5.33
CA GLY A 87 4.81 21.94 -5.82
C GLY A 87 3.36 21.56 -5.59
N PRO A 88 2.41 22.28 -6.21
CA PRO A 88 1.00 21.90 -6.20
C PRO A 88 0.81 20.46 -6.67
N LEU A 89 -0.16 19.76 -6.07
CA LEU A 89 -0.47 18.39 -6.46
C LEU A 89 -0.87 18.36 -7.95
N SER A 90 -0.14 17.55 -8.72
CA SER A 90 -0.33 17.42 -10.17
C SER A 90 -0.99 16.08 -10.52
N ARG A 91 -1.78 16.08 -11.59
CA ARG A 91 -2.45 14.89 -12.11
C ARG A 91 -1.41 13.80 -12.44
N THR A 92 -1.72 12.56 -12.06
CA THR A 92 -0.94 11.39 -12.47
C THR A 92 -1.01 11.22 -13.98
N ARG A 93 0.14 11.03 -14.62
CA ARG A 93 0.22 10.64 -16.04
C ARG A 93 0.13 9.13 -16.22
N PHE A 94 0.83 8.41 -15.36
CA PHE A 94 0.88 6.95 -15.34
C PHE A 94 1.30 6.47 -13.95
N ALA A 95 1.10 5.19 -13.69
CA ALA A 95 1.66 4.53 -12.52
C ALA A 95 2.62 3.39 -12.89
N ALA A 96 3.56 3.08 -11.99
CA ALA A 96 4.38 1.88 -12.01
C ALA A 96 4.21 1.16 -10.66
N HIS A 97 4.41 -0.15 -10.61
CA HIS A 97 4.34 -0.92 -9.38
C HIS A 97 5.75 -1.36 -8.97
N VAL A 98 6.09 -1.14 -7.70
CA VAL A 98 7.40 -1.45 -7.16
C VAL A 98 7.23 -2.35 -5.95
N GLU A 99 7.98 -3.45 -5.93
CA GLU A 99 8.06 -4.36 -4.80
C GLU A 99 9.49 -4.42 -4.28
N LEU A 100 9.63 -4.41 -2.97
CA LEU A 100 10.92 -4.52 -2.29
C LEU A 100 10.95 -5.80 -1.46
N PHE A 101 12.00 -6.59 -1.61
CA PHE A 101 12.25 -7.78 -0.81
C PHE A 101 13.63 -7.74 -0.17
N ALA A 102 13.70 -8.12 1.10
CA ALA A 102 14.95 -8.37 1.79
C ALA A 102 14.87 -9.71 2.52
N HIS A 103 15.84 -10.59 2.27
CA HIS A 103 15.90 -11.93 2.87
C HIS A 103 14.61 -12.73 2.68
N GLY A 104 14.03 -12.65 1.48
CA GLY A 104 12.78 -13.36 1.13
C GLY A 104 11.51 -12.81 1.82
N ARG A 105 11.57 -11.63 2.45
CA ARG A 105 10.44 -10.98 3.13
C ARG A 105 10.14 -9.63 2.49
N VAL A 106 8.87 -9.23 2.50
CA VAL A 106 8.43 -7.94 1.93
C VAL A 106 8.96 -6.79 2.80
N VAL A 107 9.56 -5.80 2.16
CA VAL A 107 9.83 -4.47 2.71
C VAL A 107 8.68 -3.56 2.25
N ALA A 108 7.95 -3.00 3.20
CA ALA A 108 6.77 -2.21 2.87
C ALA A 108 7.16 -0.90 2.17
N ILE A 109 6.50 -0.60 1.05
CA ILE A 109 6.46 0.75 0.48
C ILE A 109 5.27 1.48 1.13
N PRO A 110 5.50 2.52 1.96
CA PRO A 110 4.45 3.22 2.67
C PRO A 110 3.72 4.22 1.79
N ALA A 111 2.46 4.51 2.16
CA ALA A 111 1.74 5.66 1.65
C ALA A 111 2.37 6.97 2.13
N GLY A 112 2.39 7.99 1.27
CA GLY A 112 2.86 9.34 1.56
C GLY A 112 4.28 9.66 1.09
N ILE A 113 4.94 8.73 0.38
CA ILE A 113 6.19 9.06 -0.33
C ILE A 113 5.91 10.23 -1.26
N GLY A 114 6.80 11.22 -1.25
CA GLY A 114 6.71 12.39 -2.14
C GLY A 114 5.62 13.40 -1.80
N VAL A 115 4.97 13.31 -0.63
CA VAL A 115 3.95 14.28 -0.20
C VAL A 115 4.40 14.96 1.08
N ALA A 116 4.69 16.26 1.04
CA ALA A 116 5.14 17.00 2.22
C ALA A 116 3.97 17.30 3.18
N PRO A 117 4.15 17.14 4.50
CA PRO A 117 3.10 17.38 5.50
C PRO A 117 2.69 18.87 5.60
N PRO A 118 1.57 19.21 6.28
CA PRO A 118 0.59 18.29 6.88
C PRO A 118 -0.11 17.44 5.81
N LEU A 119 -0.30 16.16 6.09
CA LEU A 119 -0.92 15.22 5.16
C LEU A 119 -2.43 15.27 5.30
N ARG A 120 -3.13 15.33 4.16
CA ARG A 120 -4.57 15.05 4.08
C ARG A 120 -4.74 13.57 3.77
N ARG A 121 -5.56 12.87 4.57
CA ARG A 121 -5.74 11.42 4.49
C ARG A 121 -7.21 11.04 4.49
N ASP A 122 -7.49 9.90 3.89
CA ASP A 122 -8.74 9.15 4.04
C ASP A 122 -8.36 7.72 4.40
N GLY A 123 -8.55 7.35 5.66
CA GLY A 123 -7.98 6.14 6.25
C GLY A 123 -6.47 6.02 6.01
N ALA A 124 -6.04 4.92 5.38
CA ALA A 124 -4.63 4.66 5.06
C ALA A 124 -4.13 5.47 3.84
N ARG A 125 -5.03 6.01 3.02
CA ARG A 125 -4.71 6.70 1.76
C ARG A 125 -4.27 8.13 2.00
N VAL A 126 -3.24 8.58 1.29
CA VAL A 126 -2.80 9.98 1.26
C VAL A 126 -3.43 10.68 0.06
N LEU A 127 -4.22 11.73 0.34
CA LEU A 127 -4.91 12.56 -0.65
C LEU A 127 -4.08 13.78 -1.08
N GLY A 128 -3.04 14.12 -0.32
CA GLY A 128 -2.15 15.23 -0.60
C GLY A 128 -1.55 15.82 0.67
N GLY A 129 -0.90 16.97 0.55
CA GLY A 129 -0.33 17.70 1.67
C GLY A 129 -0.01 19.14 1.29
N ARG A 130 0.96 19.77 1.97
CA ARG A 130 1.39 21.14 1.65
C ARG A 130 1.90 21.27 0.21
N CYS A 131 2.67 20.29 -0.24
CA CYS A 131 3.14 20.17 -1.62
C CYS A 131 3.44 18.71 -1.95
N SER A 132 3.62 18.39 -3.23
CA SER A 132 3.93 17.05 -3.74
C SER A 132 5.10 17.11 -4.72
N TYR A 133 5.92 16.07 -4.70
CA TYR A 133 6.89 15.78 -5.75
C TYR A 133 6.23 15.05 -6.93
N PRO A 134 6.90 15.01 -8.10
CA PRO A 134 6.38 14.33 -9.29
C PRO A 134 6.22 12.81 -9.14
N LEU A 135 6.96 12.19 -8.20
CA LEU A 135 6.88 10.77 -7.88
C LEU A 135 6.29 10.61 -6.47
N ARG A 136 5.22 9.83 -6.33
CA ARG A 136 4.56 9.66 -5.03
C ARG A 136 3.89 8.30 -4.88
N SER A 137 3.63 7.92 -3.63
CA SER A 137 2.77 6.78 -3.30
C SER A 137 1.58 7.27 -2.47
N SER A 138 0.37 6.97 -2.92
CA SER A 138 -0.87 7.34 -2.22
C SER A 138 -1.33 6.26 -1.24
N GLU A 139 -0.91 5.01 -1.44
CA GLU A 139 -1.37 3.81 -0.71
C GLU A 139 -0.20 2.86 -0.47
N PRO A 140 -0.21 2.03 0.60
CA PRO A 140 0.89 1.13 0.94
C PRO A 140 0.90 -0.15 0.08
N THR A 141 0.62 -0.02 -1.22
CA THR A 141 0.50 -1.14 -2.16
C THR A 141 1.75 -1.35 -3.00
N GLY A 142 2.66 -0.36 -3.07
CA GLY A 142 3.78 -0.36 -4.00
C GLY A 142 3.50 0.38 -5.31
N VAL A 143 2.28 0.88 -5.52
CA VAL A 143 1.95 1.74 -6.67
C VAL A 143 2.59 3.12 -6.51
N ILE A 144 3.40 3.49 -7.49
CA ILE A 144 4.09 4.77 -7.62
C ILE A 144 3.41 5.57 -8.73
N GLU A 145 2.80 6.68 -8.36
CA GLU A 145 2.18 7.62 -9.27
C GLU A 145 3.23 8.61 -9.79
N VAL A 146 3.31 8.75 -11.12
CA VAL A 146 4.22 9.67 -11.79
C VAL A 146 3.43 10.80 -12.44
N SER A 147 3.82 12.04 -12.17
CA SER A 147 3.23 13.28 -12.69
C SER A 147 4.28 14.19 -13.35
N GLY A 148 3.86 15.36 -13.86
CA GLY A 148 4.74 16.34 -14.52
C GLY A 148 4.91 16.13 -16.03
N GLY A 149 5.80 16.87 -16.70
CA GLY A 149 6.06 16.79 -18.16
C GLY A 149 7.56 16.70 -18.48
N GLY A 150 7.96 15.88 -19.47
CA GLY A 150 9.29 15.97 -20.12
C GLY A 150 10.40 14.98 -19.70
N GLY A 151 10.45 14.53 -18.45
CA GLY A 151 11.50 13.60 -17.98
C GLY A 151 11.11 12.12 -18.04
N ARG A 152 12.11 11.23 -18.16
CA ARG A 152 12.00 9.77 -17.93
C ARG A 152 12.49 9.45 -16.52
N PRO A 153 11.60 9.38 -15.52
CA PRO A 153 12.01 9.12 -14.15
C PRO A 153 12.56 7.71 -14.00
N VAL A 154 13.48 7.54 -13.06
CA VAL A 154 14.09 6.25 -12.71
C VAL A 154 13.89 5.91 -11.24
N LEU A 155 14.17 4.66 -10.84
CA LEU A 155 14.09 4.25 -9.43
C LEU A 155 14.98 5.12 -8.52
N GLY A 156 16.13 5.58 -9.00
CA GLY A 156 16.98 6.50 -8.26
C GLY A 156 16.25 7.77 -7.82
N ASP A 157 15.38 8.32 -8.68
CA ASP A 157 14.60 9.52 -8.39
C ASP A 157 13.54 9.25 -7.31
N LEU A 158 12.86 8.10 -7.39
CA LEU A 158 11.91 7.66 -6.37
C LEU A 158 12.59 7.52 -5.01
N PHE A 159 13.73 6.84 -4.95
CA PHE A 159 14.46 6.62 -3.70
C PHE A 159 15.05 7.91 -3.14
N ALA A 160 15.46 8.85 -4.00
CA ALA A 160 15.86 10.19 -3.58
C ALA A 160 14.69 10.98 -2.96
N VAL A 161 13.50 10.96 -3.60
CA VAL A 161 12.29 11.59 -3.05
C VAL A 161 11.85 10.95 -1.74
N TRP A 162 11.91 9.62 -1.67
CA TRP A 162 11.59 8.87 -0.47
C TRP A 162 12.61 9.14 0.65
N GLY A 163 13.87 9.39 0.29
CA GLY A 163 14.98 9.51 1.24
C GLY A 163 15.46 8.15 1.75
N GLN A 164 15.26 7.09 0.98
CA GLN A 164 15.79 5.75 1.26
C GLN A 164 17.00 5.48 0.36
N PRO A 165 18.04 4.80 0.86
CA PRO A 165 19.19 4.42 0.04
C PRO A 165 18.82 3.43 -1.08
N LEU A 166 19.37 3.63 -2.28
CA LEU A 166 19.40 2.63 -3.34
C LEU A 166 20.77 2.67 -4.02
N SER A 167 21.41 1.52 -4.13
CA SER A 167 22.66 1.34 -4.89
C SER A 167 22.85 -0.15 -5.17
N LEU A 168 23.92 -0.53 -5.86
CA LEU A 168 24.33 -1.94 -5.98
C LEU A 168 24.58 -2.62 -4.63
N ALA A 169 24.93 -1.85 -3.59
CA ALA A 169 25.31 -2.37 -2.27
C ALA A 169 24.24 -2.15 -1.19
N ARG A 170 23.12 -1.48 -1.50
CA ARG A 170 22.15 -1.09 -0.46
C ARG A 170 20.74 -0.95 -1.02
N LEU A 171 19.78 -1.54 -0.32
CA LEU A 171 18.35 -1.41 -0.56
C LEU A 171 17.66 -0.93 0.72
N ALA A 172 17.30 0.35 0.78
CA ALA A 172 16.78 1.02 1.96
C ALA A 172 17.66 0.77 3.22
N GLY A 173 17.11 0.08 4.21
CA GLY A 173 17.80 -0.29 5.45
C GLY A 173 18.73 -1.51 5.35
N PHE A 174 18.79 -2.19 4.21
CA PHE A 174 19.51 -3.46 4.05
C PHE A 174 20.79 -3.28 3.24
N ALA A 175 21.90 -3.82 3.76
CA ALA A 175 23.14 -3.96 3.00
C ALA A 175 23.04 -5.18 2.08
N ALA A 176 23.64 -5.08 0.89
CA ALA A 176 23.74 -6.20 -0.02
C ALA A 176 24.90 -7.13 0.37
N GLY A 177 24.63 -8.43 0.31
CA GLY A 177 25.66 -9.46 0.36
C GLY A 177 26.25 -9.73 -1.04
N PRO A 178 26.94 -10.88 -1.19
CA PRO A 178 27.41 -11.35 -2.49
C PRO A 178 26.25 -11.38 -3.52
N GLY A 179 26.46 -10.77 -4.68
CA GLY A 179 25.44 -10.65 -5.74
C GLY A 179 24.72 -9.30 -5.80
N GLY A 180 24.89 -8.42 -4.81
CA GLY A 180 24.37 -7.06 -4.82
C GLY A 180 22.83 -6.97 -4.72
N VAL A 181 22.31 -5.76 -4.88
CA VAL A 181 20.87 -5.53 -5.10
C VAL A 181 20.52 -5.96 -6.52
N ARG A 182 19.52 -6.83 -6.66
CA ARG A 182 19.00 -7.26 -7.96
C ARG A 182 17.73 -6.51 -8.29
N ALA A 183 17.58 -6.16 -9.55
CA ALA A 183 16.38 -5.53 -10.07
C ALA A 183 15.78 -6.37 -11.20
N TYR A 184 14.45 -6.36 -11.27
CA TYR A 184 13.67 -7.00 -12.32
C TYR A 184 12.62 -6.02 -12.84
N VAL A 185 12.38 -6.07 -14.14
CA VAL A 185 11.32 -5.32 -14.82
C VAL A 185 10.50 -6.33 -15.59
N ASP A 186 9.20 -6.41 -15.28
CA ASP A 186 8.24 -7.30 -15.92
C ASP A 186 8.74 -8.76 -15.95
N GLY A 187 9.29 -9.21 -14.81
CA GLY A 187 9.85 -10.55 -14.64
C GLY A 187 11.28 -10.75 -15.16
N HIS A 188 11.83 -9.81 -15.92
CA HIS A 188 13.14 -9.93 -16.56
C HIS A 188 14.22 -9.22 -15.74
N ARG A 189 15.39 -9.87 -15.58
CA ARG A 189 16.48 -9.29 -14.80
C ARG A 189 17.05 -8.05 -15.49
N HIS A 190 17.08 -6.94 -14.77
CA HIS A 190 17.81 -5.75 -15.19
C HIS A 190 19.28 -5.88 -14.79
N ALA A 191 20.19 -5.63 -15.74
CA ALA A 191 21.62 -5.63 -15.51
C ALA A 191 22.12 -4.22 -15.14
N GLY A 192 23.07 -4.16 -14.21
CA GLY A 192 23.72 -2.91 -13.82
C GLY A 192 23.07 -2.21 -12.63
N ASP A 193 23.25 -0.89 -12.56
CA ASP A 193 22.85 -0.07 -11.41
C ASP A 193 21.32 0.00 -11.26
N PRO A 194 20.73 -0.51 -10.16
CA PRO A 194 19.29 -0.52 -9.96
C PRO A 194 18.68 0.89 -9.92
N ARG A 195 19.47 1.93 -9.63
CA ARG A 195 19.00 3.32 -9.67
C ARG A 195 18.60 3.77 -11.08
N ARG A 196 19.12 3.11 -12.12
CA ARG A 196 18.88 3.47 -13.53
C ARG A 196 17.66 2.77 -14.14
N VAL A 197 16.99 1.89 -13.40
CA VAL A 197 15.74 1.26 -13.85
C VAL A 197 14.69 2.33 -14.11
N ALA A 198 14.17 2.39 -15.32
CA ALA A 198 13.14 3.34 -15.71
C ALA A 198 11.80 3.04 -15.03
N LEU A 199 11.11 4.10 -14.61
CA LEU A 199 9.70 4.04 -14.22
C LEU A 199 8.87 4.32 -15.48
N SER A 200 8.50 3.27 -16.20
CA SER A 200 7.61 3.34 -17.37
C SER A 200 6.15 3.06 -16.99
N PRO A 201 5.18 3.48 -17.83
CA PRO A 201 3.77 3.17 -17.62
C PRO A 201 3.55 1.68 -17.39
N HIS A 202 2.84 1.36 -16.31
CA HIS A 202 2.42 0.01 -15.90
C HIS A 202 3.53 -1.01 -15.68
N ALA A 203 4.78 -0.56 -15.56
CA ALA A 203 5.90 -1.45 -15.27
C ALA A 203 5.71 -2.13 -13.91
N GLN A 204 6.02 -3.43 -13.87
CA GLN A 204 6.15 -4.21 -12.65
C GLN A 204 7.63 -4.35 -12.30
N ILE A 205 8.05 -3.72 -11.21
CA ILE A 205 9.45 -3.64 -10.82
C ILE A 205 9.65 -4.36 -9.49
N VAL A 206 10.62 -5.26 -9.44
CA VAL A 206 11.00 -5.95 -8.21
C VAL A 206 12.45 -5.64 -7.88
N LEU A 207 12.71 -5.19 -6.66
CA LEU A 207 14.04 -5.05 -6.08
C LEU A 207 14.21 -6.06 -4.96
N GLU A 208 15.33 -6.79 -4.95
CA GLU A 208 15.60 -7.79 -3.92
C GLU A 208 17.05 -7.75 -3.43
N VAL A 209 17.23 -8.15 -2.18
CA VAL A 209 18.53 -8.33 -1.53
C VAL A 209 18.51 -9.53 -0.59
N GLY A 210 19.59 -10.31 -0.56
CA GLY A 210 19.78 -11.39 0.43
C GLY A 210 18.84 -12.59 0.29
N GLY A 211 18.22 -12.79 -0.88
CA GLY A 211 17.39 -13.94 -1.24
C GLY A 211 16.68 -13.72 -2.58
N PHE A 212 16.38 -14.80 -3.29
CA PHE A 212 15.62 -14.74 -4.54
C PHE A 212 14.13 -14.92 -4.28
N VAL A 213 13.34 -13.98 -4.76
CA VAL A 213 11.89 -14.07 -4.86
C VAL A 213 11.55 -14.11 -6.35
N PRO A 214 10.84 -15.15 -6.84
CA PRO A 214 10.39 -15.18 -8.23
C PRO A 214 9.67 -13.87 -8.57
N PRO A 215 10.20 -13.07 -9.51
CA PRO A 215 9.66 -11.75 -9.77
C PRO A 215 8.28 -11.88 -10.40
N HIS A 216 7.31 -11.15 -9.88
CA HIS A 216 6.00 -11.08 -10.51
C HIS A 216 6.16 -10.42 -11.89
N PRO A 217 5.60 -10.99 -12.96
CA PRO A 217 5.71 -10.41 -14.30
C PRO A 217 4.69 -9.30 -14.56
N VAL A 218 3.59 -9.25 -13.80
CA VAL A 218 2.45 -8.36 -14.06
C VAL A 218 1.85 -7.87 -12.74
N TYR A 219 1.48 -6.59 -12.71
CA TYR A 219 0.58 -6.02 -11.72
C TYR A 219 -0.70 -5.54 -12.38
N ARG A 220 -1.85 -5.81 -11.75
CA ARG A 220 -3.14 -5.33 -12.22
C ARG A 220 -3.44 -3.97 -11.59
N PHE A 221 -3.24 -2.91 -12.36
CA PHE A 221 -3.54 -1.56 -11.93
C PHE A 221 -5.05 -1.33 -11.85
N PRO A 222 -5.54 -0.58 -10.85
CA PRO A 222 -6.91 -0.10 -10.84
C PRO A 222 -7.22 0.73 -12.11
N PRO A 223 -8.48 0.76 -12.57
CA PRO A 223 -8.87 1.59 -13.71
C PRO A 223 -8.46 3.06 -13.52
N GLY A 224 -7.93 3.67 -14.58
CA GLY A 224 -7.54 5.09 -14.58
C GLY A 224 -6.17 5.41 -13.95
N ARG A 225 -5.31 4.40 -13.72
CA ARG A 225 -3.90 4.59 -13.38
C ARG A 225 -2.98 4.02 -14.45
#